data_AF-A0A193SKS4-F1
#
_entry.id   AF-A0A193SKS4-F1
#
_cell.length_a   1.000
_cell.length_b   1.000
_cell.length_c   1.000
_cell.angle_alpha   90.00
_cell.angle_beta   90.00
_cell.angle_gamma   90.00
#
_symmetry.space_group_name_H-M   'P 1'
#
loop_
_entity.id
_entity.type
_entity.pdbx_description
1 polymer ?
#
loop_
_entity_poly.entity_id
_entity_poly.type
_entity_poly.pdbx_seq_one_letter_code
_entity_poly.pdbx_strand_id
1 'polypeptide(L)'
;MISPTGFPTANGKAAGIIRSRDWSQTSLGPIKHWPVSLKNTLNLILNSPESMYLLWGPDLVFFHNDAYTPILGPRQHDAIGALIPDL
;
A
#
# COMPACT_ATOMS: atom_id res chain seq x y z
N MET A 1 -8.06 -11.12 20.18
CA MET A 1 -8.14 -10.77 18.74
C MET A 1 -6.79 -11.12 18.15
N ILE A 2 -6.73 -12.14 17.29
CA ILE A 2 -5.46 -12.62 16.73
C ILE A 2 -5.03 -11.56 15.71
N SER A 3 -3.91 -10.87 15.93
CA SER A 3 -3.31 -10.02 14.90
C SER A 3 -3.13 -10.87 13.63
N PRO A 4 -3.54 -10.40 12.44
CA PRO A 4 -3.29 -11.17 11.23
C PRO A 4 -1.78 -11.40 11.12
N THR A 5 -1.37 -12.66 11.12
CA THR A 5 0.03 -13.07 10.92
C THR A 5 0.40 -12.75 9.47
N GLY A 6 0.88 -11.53 9.21
CA GLY A 6 1.24 -11.10 7.87
C GLY A 6 1.61 -9.62 7.80
N PHE A 7 2.33 -9.25 6.75
CA PHE A 7 2.61 -7.86 6.40
C PHE A 7 1.52 -7.32 5.47
N PRO A 8 1.06 -6.05 5.62
CA PRO A 8 1.36 -5.11 6.70
C PRO A 8 0.65 -5.45 8.00
N THR A 9 1.18 -4.95 9.12
CA THR A 9 0.64 -5.20 10.49
C THR A 9 -0.66 -4.45 10.79
N ALA A 10 -0.92 -3.36 10.05
CA ALA A 10 -2.14 -2.58 10.19
C ALA A 10 -3.39 -3.40 9.77
N ASN A 11 -4.53 -3.06 10.38
CA ASN A 11 -5.80 -3.77 10.16
C ASN A 11 -6.80 -3.01 9.27
N GLY A 12 -6.40 -1.85 8.74
CA GLY A 12 -7.22 -1.00 7.88
C GLY A 12 -7.52 -1.60 6.51
N LYS A 13 -8.44 -0.97 5.77
CA LYS A 13 -8.87 -1.40 4.43
C LYS A 13 -7.70 -1.41 3.46
N ALA A 14 -6.86 -0.37 3.47
CA ALA A 14 -5.66 -0.27 2.65
C ALA A 14 -4.68 -1.43 2.94
N ALA A 15 -4.48 -1.78 4.22
CA ALA A 15 -3.64 -2.92 4.59
C ALA A 15 -4.25 -4.25 4.14
N GLY A 16 -5.58 -4.37 4.20
CA GLY A 16 -6.32 -5.50 3.63
C GLY A 16 -6.07 -5.67 2.14
N ILE A 17 -6.17 -4.58 1.36
CA ILE A 17 -5.91 -4.59 -0.10
C ILE A 17 -4.46 -4.99 -0.39
N ILE A 18 -3.48 -4.45 0.34
CA ILE A 18 -2.08 -4.83 0.17
C ILE A 18 -1.89 -6.33 0.43
N ARG A 19 -2.55 -6.89 1.45
CA ARG A 19 -2.47 -8.33 1.77
C ARG A 19 -3.13 -9.21 0.71
N SER A 20 -4.23 -8.78 0.11
CA SER A 20 -5.01 -9.60 -0.83
C SER A 20 -4.53 -9.52 -2.28
N ARG A 21 -3.80 -8.46 -2.65
CA ARG A 21 -3.32 -8.28 -4.02
C ARG A 21 -2.19 -9.26 -4.35
N ASP A 22 -2.26 -9.88 -5.52
CA ASP A 22 -1.10 -10.59 -6.08
C ASP A 22 -0.09 -9.58 -6.64
N TRP A 23 1.06 -9.50 -5.98
CA TRP A 23 2.15 -8.60 -6.36
C TRP A 23 3.17 -9.27 -7.27
N SER A 24 3.05 -10.57 -7.57
CA SER A 24 4.03 -11.25 -8.42
C SER A 24 4.05 -10.72 -9.86
N GLN A 25 2.97 -10.07 -10.28
CA GLN A 25 2.80 -9.47 -11.61
C GLN A 25 3.13 -7.97 -11.65
N THR A 26 3.60 -7.37 -10.54
CA THR A 26 4.03 -5.97 -10.51
C THR A 26 5.55 -5.87 -10.46
N SER A 27 6.09 -4.68 -10.71
CA SER A 27 7.54 -4.42 -10.63
C SER A 27 8.13 -4.53 -9.23
N LEU A 28 7.30 -4.54 -8.17
CA LEU A 28 7.76 -4.82 -6.80
C LEU A 28 7.96 -6.33 -6.56
N GLY A 29 7.34 -7.17 -7.38
CA GLY A 29 7.30 -8.61 -7.18
C GLY A 29 6.59 -9.03 -5.88
N PRO A 30 6.68 -10.32 -5.51
CA PRO A 30 6.04 -10.85 -4.31
C PRO A 30 6.45 -10.09 -3.03
N ILE A 31 5.50 -9.80 -2.14
CA ILE A 31 5.72 -9.10 -0.85
C ILE A 31 6.92 -9.64 -0.04
N LYS A 32 7.16 -10.96 -0.11
CA LYS A 32 8.30 -11.60 0.58
C LYS A 32 9.66 -11.01 0.16
N HIS A 33 9.78 -10.53 -1.07
CA HIS A 33 11.00 -9.96 -1.63
C HIS A 33 11.07 -8.43 -1.51
N TRP A 34 10.02 -7.77 -1.02
CA TRP A 34 10.05 -6.31 -0.88
C TRP A 34 11.16 -5.86 0.07
N PRO A 35 11.86 -4.76 -0.25
CA PRO A 35 12.87 -4.18 0.63
C PRO A 35 12.32 -3.90 2.02
N VAL A 36 13.15 -4.09 3.06
CA VAL A 36 12.79 -3.78 4.45
C VAL A 36 12.38 -2.31 4.62
N SER A 37 13.03 -1.40 3.89
CA SER A 37 12.69 0.03 3.87
C SER A 37 11.25 0.28 3.42
N LEU A 38 10.81 -0.33 2.31
CA LEU A 38 9.41 -0.24 1.85
C LEU A 38 8.45 -0.75 2.92
N LYS A 39 8.74 -1.92 3.52
CA LYS A 39 7.87 -2.49 4.56
C LYS A 39 7.75 -1.58 5.78
N ASN A 40 8.85 -0.99 6.24
CA ASN A 40 8.84 -0.07 7.37
C ASN A 40 8.06 1.22 7.05
N THR A 41 8.29 1.81 5.88
CA THR A 41 7.56 3.01 5.44
C THR A 41 6.06 2.75 5.32
N LEU A 42 5.66 1.61 4.77
CA LEU A 42 4.24 1.24 4.68
C LEU A 42 3.61 1.01 6.05
N ASN A 43 4.31 0.36 7.00
CA ASN A 43 3.79 0.24 8.36
C ASN A 43 3.62 1.62 9.01
N LEU A 44 4.52 2.58 8.79
CA LEU A 44 4.37 3.94 9.28
C LEU A 44 3.12 4.62 8.69
N ILE A 45 2.98 4.60 7.36
CA ILE A 45 1.87 5.24 6.65
C ILE A 45 0.53 4.63 7.05
N LEU A 46 0.44 3.31 7.10
CA LEU A 46 -0.81 2.58 7.35
C LEU A 46 -1.29 2.69 8.81
N ASN A 47 -0.40 3.01 9.76
CA ASN A 47 -0.76 3.22 11.16
C ASN A 47 -0.93 4.71 11.51
N SER A 48 -0.71 5.62 10.57
CA SER A 48 -0.90 7.07 10.78
C SER A 48 -2.38 7.45 10.70
N PRO A 49 -2.89 8.32 11.60
CA PRO A 49 -4.22 8.91 11.45
C PRO A 49 -4.27 10.02 10.39
N GLU A 50 -3.11 10.56 9.99
CA GLU A 50 -3.02 11.65 9.02
C GLU A 50 -3.15 11.13 7.58
N SER A 51 -3.74 11.94 6.70
CA SER A 51 -3.87 11.60 5.28
C SER A 51 -2.50 11.49 4.60
N MET A 52 -2.13 10.29 4.14
CA MET A 52 -0.80 9.99 3.61
C MET A 52 -0.84 9.07 2.39
N TYR A 53 0.09 9.30 1.46
CA TYR A 53 0.38 8.44 0.32
C TYR A 53 1.89 8.24 0.13
N LEU A 54 2.26 7.23 -0.66
CA LEU A 54 3.62 6.92 -1.06
C LEU A 54 3.65 6.52 -2.54
N LEU A 55 4.62 7.06 -3.26
CA LEU A 55 5.06 6.54 -4.56
C LEU A 55 6.39 5.83 -4.34
N TRP A 56 6.50 4.59 -4.81
CA TRP A 56 7.69 3.78 -4.58
C TRP A 56 8.31 3.24 -5.86
N GLY A 57 9.64 3.38 -5.94
CA GLY A 57 10.46 2.79 -7.00
C GLY A 57 10.33 3.49 -8.36
N PRO A 58 11.00 2.96 -9.39
CA PRO A 58 11.03 3.56 -10.72
C PRO A 58 9.66 3.68 -11.39
N ASP A 59 8.75 2.74 -11.14
CA ASP A 59 7.40 2.76 -11.74
C ASP A 59 6.37 3.50 -10.88
N LEU A 60 6.83 4.23 -9.85
CA LEU A 60 5.99 5.07 -8.99
C LEU A 60 4.75 4.34 -8.47
N VAL A 61 4.95 3.14 -7.90
CA VAL A 61 3.84 2.33 -7.40
C VAL A 61 3.12 3.06 -6.28
N PHE A 62 1.83 3.31 -6.45
CA PHE A 62 1.04 4.12 -5.52
C PHE A 62 0.53 3.31 -4.32
N PHE A 63 0.72 3.86 -3.13
CA PHE A 63 0.17 3.37 -1.87
C PHE A 63 -0.46 4.54 -1.12
N HIS A 64 -1.49 4.25 -0.32
CA HIS A 64 -2.09 5.23 0.56
C HIS A 64 -2.65 4.56 1.81
N ASN A 65 -2.94 5.35 2.85
CA ASN A 65 -3.65 4.85 4.02
C ASN A 65 -5.16 5.11 3.95
N ASP A 66 -5.90 4.61 4.94
CA ASP A 66 -7.36 4.75 4.97
C ASP A 66 -7.78 6.23 5.06
N ALA A 67 -7.04 7.07 5.79
CA ALA A 67 -7.28 8.51 5.92
C ALA A 67 -7.19 9.26 4.57
N TYR A 68 -6.40 8.75 3.62
CA TYR A 68 -6.30 9.31 2.27
C TYR A 68 -7.45 8.90 1.34
N THR A 69 -8.21 7.85 1.67
CA THR A 69 -9.26 7.27 0.81
C THR A 69 -10.29 8.30 0.31
N PRO A 70 -10.80 9.23 1.14
CA PRO A 70 -11.76 10.25 0.68
C PRO A 70 -11.23 11.16 -0.43
N ILE A 71 -9.91 11.35 -0.54
CA ILE A 71 -9.26 12.19 -1.55
C ILE A 71 -9.29 11.54 -2.93
N LEU A 72 -9.29 10.20 -3.00
CA LEU A 72 -9.26 9.44 -4.26
C LEU A 72 -10.58 9.50 -5.03
N GLY A 73 -11.69 9.80 -4.36
CA GLY A 73 -13.02 9.82 -4.96
C GLY A 73 -13.31 8.53 -5.74
N PRO A 74 -13.67 8.60 -7.03
CA PRO A 74 -13.99 7.42 -7.85
C PRO A 74 -12.83 6.42 -8.02
N ARG A 75 -11.57 6.83 -7.80
CA ARG A 75 -10.37 5.99 -8.07
C ARG A 75 -10.04 5.01 -6.95
N GLN A 76 -10.78 5.02 -5.85
CA GLN A 76 -10.46 4.28 -4.62
C GLN A 76 -10.26 2.77 -4.80
N HIS A 77 -10.94 2.13 -5.76
CA HIS A 77 -10.95 0.67 -5.89
C HIS A 77 -9.63 0.11 -6.46
N ASP A 78 -8.97 0.90 -7.33
CA ASP A 78 -7.81 0.43 -8.09
C ASP A 78 -6.53 1.20 -7.77
N ALA A 79 -6.58 2.14 -6.82
CA ALA A 79 -5.46 3.05 -6.54
C ALA A 79 -4.23 2.33 -5.99
N ILE A 80 -4.37 1.44 -5.00
CA ILE A 80 -3.23 0.75 -4.40
C ILE A 80 -2.58 -0.20 -5.41
N GLY A 81 -1.30 0.02 -5.67
CA GLY A 81 -0.54 -0.73 -6.66
C GLY A 81 -0.74 -0.24 -8.09
N ALA A 82 -1.50 0.84 -8.31
CA ALA A 82 -1.52 1.51 -9.60
C ALA A 82 -0.15 2.12 -9.89
N LEU A 83 0.26 2.04 -11.16
CA LEU A 83 1.35 2.85 -11.66
C LEU A 83 0.79 4.22 -11.95
N ILE A 84 1.54 5.27 -11.62
CA ILE A 84 1.24 6.60 -12.14
C ILE A 84 2.07 6.74 -13.42
N PRO A 85 1.48 6.53 -14.62
CA PRO A 85 2.18 6.84 -15.86
C PRO A 85 2.49 8.33 -15.82
N ASP A 86 3.78 8.67 -15.95
CA ASP A 86 4.36 10.01 -16.02
C ASP A 86 3.44 11.11 -15.47
N LEU A 87 3.62 11.46 -14.18
CA LEU A 87 2.94 12.60 -13.53
C LEU A 87 2.64 13.77 -14.49
#